data_AF-A0A3S0DGH0-F1
#
_entry.id   AF-A0A3S0DGH0-F1
#
_cell.length_a   1.000
_cell.length_b   1.000
_cell.length_c   1.000
_cell.angle_alpha   90.00
_cell.angle_beta   90.00
_cell.angle_gamma   90.00
#
_symmetry.space_group_name_H-M   'P 1'
#
loop_
_entity.id
_entity.type
_entity.pdbx_description
1 polymer ?
#
loop_
_entity_poly.entity_id
_entity_poly.type
_entity_poly.pdbx_seq_one_letter_code
_entity_poly.pdbx_strand_id
1 'polypeptide(L)'
;MTTDKEAERLFALGEEALESGDYDAALKNLSMSLSYKRKPLAYLLKAKVQTKKNDIEMAIREAELGVAACTSSDDQIKSELTKFLETCHSLAADKEQEVKQFRKEIAEHKEGAIKGTIAKAFAQEHKCPSLRLRPVFKNGSSSQIKGNPLLPKHFRWPARADGTELTFLAQIDLEEIARFKDIEDLLPQKGILSFFYDTEDQPWGSSSADKDGWKVFYFPKKTELEQYFDHNEEEGTKYSIDWIEEPTYPDLASDEFSSLPEQAHSEYEKFIENCYEEPPFHQLLGHPHLVQADFRESIELVTSGIDYEQIRGIDEKEQKLFNDSRRWKLLLQLDSDETLDFMWGDGGMLYFCIDEQALQKQDFSNVWLELQCY
;
A
#
# COMPACT_ATOMS: atom_id res chain seq x y z
N MET A 1 -4.62 -9.67 47.70
CA MET A 1 -5.57 -10.61 47.08
C MET A 1 -4.79 -11.46 46.08
N THR A 2 -5.17 -12.72 45.85
CA THR A 2 -4.53 -13.53 44.80
C THR A 2 -4.85 -12.93 43.43
N THR A 3 -3.92 -13.04 42.46
CA THR A 3 -4.08 -12.54 41.09
C THR A 3 -5.38 -13.04 40.43
N ASP A 4 -5.77 -14.29 40.69
CA ASP A 4 -7.05 -14.86 40.24
C ASP A 4 -8.29 -14.13 40.80
N LYS A 5 -8.26 -13.70 42.07
CA LYS A 5 -9.42 -13.01 42.67
C LYS A 5 -9.63 -11.62 42.09
N GLU A 6 -8.53 -10.93 41.77
CA GLU A 6 -8.62 -9.60 41.14
C GLU A 6 -9.09 -9.73 39.69
N ALA A 7 -8.63 -10.75 38.96
CA ALA A 7 -9.10 -11.06 37.61
C ALA A 7 -10.63 -11.26 37.59
N GLU A 8 -11.19 -12.12 38.44
CA GLU A 8 -12.64 -12.38 38.48
C GLU A 8 -13.44 -11.14 38.92
N ARG A 9 -12.90 -10.33 39.85
CA ARG A 9 -13.55 -9.07 40.25
C ARG A 9 -13.65 -8.09 39.09
N LEU A 10 -12.55 -7.87 38.37
CA LEU A 10 -12.50 -6.97 37.21
C LEU A 10 -13.39 -7.48 36.06
N PHE A 11 -13.44 -8.81 35.86
CA PHE A 11 -14.34 -9.42 34.90
C PHE A 11 -15.81 -9.11 35.23
N ALA A 12 -16.23 -9.30 36.49
CA ALA A 12 -17.60 -9.02 36.92
C ALA A 12 -17.96 -7.53 36.79
N LEU A 13 -17.03 -6.61 37.12
CA LEU A 13 -17.22 -5.17 36.88
C LEU A 13 -17.36 -4.85 35.38
N GLY A 14 -16.70 -5.62 34.52
CA GLY A 14 -16.88 -5.51 33.07
C GLY A 14 -18.27 -5.96 32.62
N GLU A 15 -18.81 -7.04 33.17
CA GLU A 15 -20.17 -7.51 32.90
C GLU A 15 -21.25 -6.52 33.36
N GLU A 16 -21.10 -5.97 34.57
CA GLU A 16 -22.01 -4.95 35.10
C GLU A 16 -22.01 -3.66 34.24
N ALA A 17 -20.82 -3.22 33.82
CA ALA A 17 -20.67 -2.10 32.89
C ALA A 17 -21.36 -2.39 31.53
N LEU A 18 -21.26 -3.62 31.04
CA LEU A 18 -21.97 -4.08 29.85
C LEU A 18 -23.50 -4.01 29.99
N GLU A 19 -24.04 -4.48 31.11
CA GLU A 19 -25.48 -4.47 31.39
C GLU A 19 -26.05 -3.04 31.50
N SER A 20 -25.23 -2.12 32.03
CA SER A 20 -25.55 -0.70 32.13
C SER A 20 -25.30 0.11 30.85
N GLY A 21 -24.72 -0.50 29.81
CA GLY A 21 -24.42 0.15 28.54
C GLY A 21 -23.17 1.05 28.55
N ASP A 22 -22.37 1.03 29.62
CA ASP A 22 -21.09 1.73 29.68
C ASP A 22 -19.99 0.90 29.01
N TYR A 23 -19.92 1.03 27.69
CA TYR A 23 -19.00 0.26 26.86
C TYR A 23 -17.53 0.59 27.12
N ASP A 24 -17.20 1.81 27.50
CA ASP A 24 -15.81 2.20 27.78
C ASP A 24 -15.33 1.62 29.12
N ALA A 25 -16.17 1.68 30.16
CA ALA A 25 -15.89 1.02 31.42
C ALA A 25 -15.82 -0.52 31.26
N ALA A 26 -16.69 -1.10 30.45
CA ALA A 26 -16.66 -2.53 30.14
C ALA A 26 -15.34 -2.94 29.48
N LEU A 27 -14.93 -2.26 28.40
CA LEU A 27 -13.69 -2.54 27.69
C LEU A 27 -12.47 -2.40 28.62
N LYS A 28 -12.45 -1.34 29.45
CA LYS A 28 -11.38 -1.10 30.42
C LYS A 28 -11.29 -2.24 31.44
N ASN A 29 -12.39 -2.58 32.10
CA ASN A 29 -12.41 -3.60 33.14
C ASN A 29 -12.10 -4.99 32.60
N LEU A 30 -12.65 -5.36 31.44
CA LEU A 30 -12.35 -6.63 30.77
C LEU A 30 -10.87 -6.71 30.33
N SER A 31 -10.30 -5.62 29.82
CA SER A 31 -8.88 -5.58 29.46
C SER A 31 -7.96 -5.69 30.68
N MET A 32 -8.31 -5.01 31.77
CA MET A 32 -7.60 -5.16 33.04
C MET A 32 -7.72 -6.58 33.59
N SER A 33 -8.89 -7.22 33.50
CA SER A 33 -9.04 -8.64 33.87
C SER A 33 -8.09 -9.54 33.08
N LEU A 34 -7.96 -9.29 31.77
CA LEU A 34 -7.12 -10.09 30.87
C LEU A 34 -5.62 -9.96 31.16
N SER A 35 -5.16 -8.84 31.73
CA SER A 35 -3.76 -8.68 32.14
C SER A 35 -3.39 -9.55 33.34
N TYR A 36 -4.37 -9.91 34.18
CA TYR A 36 -4.18 -10.84 35.29
C TYR A 36 -4.39 -12.31 34.89
N LYS A 37 -5.38 -12.58 34.04
CA LYS A 37 -5.71 -13.94 33.60
C LYS A 37 -6.39 -13.94 32.23
N ARG A 38 -5.83 -14.70 31.29
CA ARG A 38 -6.47 -14.93 30.00
C ARG A 38 -7.76 -15.75 30.19
N LYS A 39 -8.89 -15.20 29.74
CA LYS A 39 -10.22 -15.80 29.83
C LYS A 39 -10.93 -15.63 28.48
N PRO A 40 -11.18 -16.71 27.71
CA PRO A 40 -11.80 -16.63 26.39
C PRO A 40 -13.12 -15.86 26.36
N LEU A 41 -13.94 -16.00 27.41
CA LEU A 41 -15.20 -15.26 27.52
C LEU A 41 -15.01 -13.74 27.58
N ALA A 42 -13.93 -13.24 28.20
CA ALA A 42 -13.66 -11.81 28.26
C ALA A 42 -13.38 -11.22 26.88
N TYR A 43 -12.64 -11.96 26.04
CA TYR A 43 -12.41 -11.60 24.65
C TYR A 43 -13.71 -11.58 23.84
N LEU A 44 -14.58 -12.57 24.00
CA LEU A 44 -15.89 -12.59 23.34
C LEU A 44 -16.77 -11.39 23.75
N LEU A 45 -16.79 -11.04 25.04
CA LEU A 45 -17.54 -9.87 25.52
C LEU A 45 -16.98 -8.58 24.93
N LYS A 46 -15.65 -8.39 24.94
CA LYS A 46 -15.00 -7.25 24.29
C LYS A 46 -15.34 -7.17 22.81
N ALA A 47 -15.29 -8.29 22.09
CA ALA A 47 -15.64 -8.35 20.67
C ALA A 47 -17.09 -7.91 20.40
N LYS A 48 -18.04 -8.36 21.23
CA LYS A 48 -19.45 -7.93 21.19
C LYS A 48 -19.58 -6.43 21.48
N VAL A 49 -18.84 -5.89 22.45
CA VAL A 49 -18.82 -4.45 22.75
C VAL A 49 -18.33 -3.64 21.54
N GLN A 50 -17.22 -4.05 20.92
CA GLN A 50 -16.68 -3.35 19.76
C GLN A 50 -17.66 -3.32 18.58
N THR A 51 -18.40 -4.41 18.37
CA THR A 51 -19.48 -4.44 17.37
C THR A 51 -20.59 -3.43 17.69
N LYS A 52 -20.96 -3.26 18.97
CA LYS A 52 -21.93 -2.22 19.40
C LYS A 52 -21.41 -0.81 19.20
N LYS A 53 -20.10 -0.61 19.27
CA LYS A 53 -19.42 0.65 18.94
C LYS A 53 -19.17 0.82 17.43
N ASN A 54 -19.68 -0.09 16.60
CA ASN A 54 -19.51 -0.13 15.15
C ASN A 54 -18.05 -0.35 14.67
N ASP A 55 -17.16 -0.79 15.57
CA ASP A 55 -15.76 -1.11 15.32
C ASP A 55 -15.63 -2.62 15.03
N ILE A 56 -15.91 -2.99 13.78
CA ILE A 56 -15.95 -4.39 13.35
C ILE A 56 -14.54 -5.00 13.30
N GLU A 57 -13.52 -4.23 12.95
CA GLU A 57 -12.14 -4.70 12.90
C GLU A 57 -11.63 -5.06 14.29
N MET A 58 -11.83 -4.19 15.28
CA MET A 58 -11.46 -4.49 16.65
C MET A 58 -12.30 -5.64 17.21
N ALA A 59 -13.56 -5.78 16.80
CA ALA A 59 -14.38 -6.94 17.17
C ALA A 59 -13.80 -8.26 16.64
N ILE A 60 -13.36 -8.30 15.38
CA ILE A 60 -12.69 -9.46 14.79
C ILE A 60 -11.41 -9.78 15.59
N ARG A 61 -10.57 -8.77 15.83
CA ARG A 61 -9.31 -8.93 16.56
C ARG A 61 -9.50 -9.52 17.96
N GLU A 62 -10.45 -8.97 18.73
CA GLU A 62 -10.76 -9.49 20.07
C GLU A 62 -11.25 -10.93 20.00
N ALA A 63 -12.07 -11.29 19.01
CA ALA A 63 -12.57 -12.64 18.85
C ALA A 63 -11.47 -13.64 18.43
N GLU A 64 -10.55 -13.26 17.54
CA GLU A 64 -9.38 -14.08 17.17
C GLU A 64 -8.48 -14.37 18.37
N LEU A 65 -8.19 -13.33 19.18
CA LEU A 65 -7.45 -13.47 20.43
C LEU A 65 -8.18 -14.41 21.41
N GLY A 66 -9.52 -14.34 21.44
CA GLY A 66 -10.35 -15.26 22.21
C GLY A 66 -10.19 -16.71 21.76
N VAL A 67 -10.23 -16.99 20.46
CA VAL A 67 -10.06 -18.34 19.91
C VAL A 67 -8.67 -18.88 20.24
N ALA A 68 -7.64 -18.04 20.11
CA ALA A 68 -6.27 -18.40 20.45
C ALA A 68 -6.06 -18.66 21.95
N ALA A 69 -6.90 -18.06 22.81
CA ALA A 69 -6.86 -18.26 24.25
C ALA A 69 -7.63 -19.52 24.71
N CYS A 70 -8.45 -20.15 23.86
CA CYS A 70 -9.22 -21.34 24.21
C CYS A 70 -8.34 -22.59 24.40
N THR A 71 -8.66 -23.37 25.41
CA THR A 71 -8.09 -24.70 25.67
C THR A 71 -9.09 -25.81 25.32
N SER A 72 -8.72 -27.08 25.48
CA SER A 72 -9.61 -28.23 25.22
C SER A 72 -10.85 -28.28 26.13
N SER A 73 -10.91 -27.49 27.21
CA SER A 73 -12.11 -27.37 28.06
C SER A 73 -13.06 -26.26 27.62
N ASP A 74 -12.71 -25.45 26.62
CA ASP A 74 -13.45 -24.26 26.20
C ASP A 74 -14.27 -24.46 24.91
N ASP A 75 -14.58 -25.70 24.53
CA ASP A 75 -15.18 -26.04 23.23
C ASP A 75 -16.43 -25.22 22.89
N GLN A 76 -17.28 -24.95 23.89
CA GLN A 76 -18.51 -24.17 23.70
C GLN A 76 -18.21 -22.70 23.39
N ILE A 77 -17.29 -22.07 24.15
CA ILE A 77 -16.89 -20.67 23.93
C ILE A 77 -16.14 -20.54 22.60
N LYS A 78 -15.28 -21.51 22.28
CA LYS A 78 -14.58 -21.57 21.00
C LYS A 78 -15.55 -21.65 19.82
N SER A 79 -16.60 -22.46 19.94
CA SER A 79 -17.67 -22.53 18.93
C SER A 79 -18.41 -21.20 18.78
N GLU A 80 -18.71 -20.51 19.88
CA GLU A 80 -19.39 -19.22 19.86
C GLU A 80 -18.51 -18.12 19.22
N LEU A 81 -17.23 -18.05 19.59
CA LEU A 81 -16.25 -17.15 18.99
C LEU A 81 -16.08 -17.38 17.49
N THR A 82 -16.04 -18.64 17.05
CA THR A 82 -15.91 -18.98 15.62
C THR A 82 -17.12 -18.51 14.82
N LYS A 83 -18.34 -18.77 15.32
CA LYS A 83 -19.59 -18.26 14.69
C LYS A 83 -19.66 -16.73 14.70
N PHE A 84 -19.18 -16.12 15.77
CA PHE A 84 -19.10 -14.67 15.88
C PHE A 84 -18.14 -14.10 14.82
N LEU A 85 -16.96 -14.70 14.65
CA LEU A 85 -16.02 -14.34 13.59
C LEU A 85 -16.64 -14.46 12.20
N GLU A 86 -17.33 -15.56 11.89
CA GLU A 86 -18.04 -15.71 10.61
C GLU A 86 -19.03 -14.56 10.36
N THR A 87 -19.78 -14.17 11.39
CA THR A 87 -20.72 -13.05 11.31
C THR A 87 -20.01 -11.71 11.12
N CYS A 88 -18.96 -11.46 11.88
CA CYS A 88 -18.18 -10.23 11.76
C CYS A 88 -17.45 -10.11 10.41
N HIS A 89 -16.93 -11.22 9.88
CA HIS A 89 -16.34 -11.24 8.54
C HIS A 89 -17.38 -10.96 7.45
N SER A 90 -18.60 -11.52 7.57
CA SER A 90 -19.71 -11.18 6.66
C SER A 90 -20.06 -9.69 6.74
N LEU A 91 -20.22 -9.14 7.94
CA LEU A 91 -20.51 -7.72 8.14
C LEU A 91 -19.40 -6.80 7.61
N ALA A 92 -18.14 -7.19 7.78
CA ALA A 92 -16.99 -6.47 7.25
C ALA A 92 -17.01 -6.48 5.71
N ALA A 93 -17.29 -7.64 5.10
CA ALA A 93 -17.40 -7.77 3.65
C ALA A 93 -18.57 -6.94 3.08
N ASP A 94 -19.73 -6.95 3.74
CA ASP A 94 -20.90 -6.14 3.33
C ASP A 94 -20.57 -4.65 3.40
N LYS A 95 -19.95 -4.18 4.50
CA LYS A 95 -19.48 -2.79 4.62
C LYS A 95 -18.44 -2.43 3.57
N GLU A 96 -17.50 -3.32 3.30
CA GLU A 96 -16.48 -3.13 2.26
C GLU A 96 -17.14 -2.99 0.89
N GLN A 97 -18.18 -3.80 0.61
CA GLN A 97 -18.94 -3.72 -0.63
C GLN A 97 -19.77 -2.43 -0.72
N GLU A 98 -20.40 -1.98 0.37
CA GLU A 98 -21.09 -0.68 0.44
C GLU A 98 -20.11 0.48 0.21
N VAL A 99 -18.94 0.46 0.85
CA VAL A 99 -17.89 1.47 0.66
C VAL A 99 -17.38 1.46 -0.78
N LYS A 100 -17.14 0.27 -1.36
CA LYS A 100 -16.76 0.13 -2.78
C LYS A 100 -17.82 0.70 -3.71
N GLN A 101 -19.09 0.39 -3.47
CA GLN A 101 -20.21 0.91 -4.27
C GLN A 101 -20.32 2.43 -4.13
N PHE A 102 -20.21 2.97 -2.92
CA PHE A 102 -20.23 4.41 -2.66
C PHE A 102 -19.04 5.13 -3.31
N ARG A 103 -17.83 4.57 -3.23
CA ARG A 103 -16.64 5.09 -3.93
C ARG A 103 -16.83 5.08 -5.43
N LYS A 104 -17.40 4.01 -5.98
CA LYS A 104 -17.71 3.92 -7.41
C LYS A 104 -18.70 5.00 -7.83
N GLU A 105 -19.77 5.22 -7.06
CA GLU A 105 -20.75 6.29 -7.30
C GLU A 105 -20.10 7.68 -7.23
N ILE A 106 -19.18 7.89 -6.28
CA ILE A 106 -18.37 9.11 -6.19
C ILE A 106 -17.48 9.28 -7.43
N ALA A 107 -16.79 8.23 -7.87
CA ALA A 107 -15.92 8.28 -9.05
C ALA A 107 -16.72 8.59 -10.32
N GLU A 108 -17.86 7.91 -10.51
CA GLU A 108 -18.79 8.17 -11.63
C GLU A 108 -19.37 9.59 -11.57
N HIS A 109 -19.67 10.11 -10.37
CA HIS A 109 -20.09 11.48 -10.19
C HIS A 109 -18.98 12.49 -10.51
N LYS A 110 -17.74 12.22 -10.09
CA LYS A 110 -16.56 13.04 -10.40
C LYS A 110 -16.26 13.07 -11.90
N GLU A 111 -16.32 11.93 -12.59
CA GLU A 111 -16.21 11.87 -14.06
C GLU A 111 -17.38 12.59 -14.77
N GLY A 112 -18.57 12.55 -14.19
CA GLY A 112 -19.75 13.29 -14.66
C GLY A 112 -19.68 14.80 -14.41
N ALA A 113 -18.77 15.26 -13.54
CA ALA A 113 -18.59 16.68 -13.22
C ALA A 113 -17.82 17.45 -14.32
N ILE A 114 -17.10 16.73 -15.20
CA ILE A 114 -16.50 17.31 -16.40
C ILE A 114 -17.61 17.61 -17.41
N LYS A 115 -17.93 18.88 -17.59
CA LYS A 115 -19.02 19.37 -18.45
C LYS A 115 -18.56 19.59 -19.89
N GLY A 116 -17.31 19.98 -20.11
CA GLY A 116 -16.70 20.18 -21.41
C GLY A 116 -16.28 18.87 -22.04
N THR A 117 -16.56 18.76 -23.33
CA THR A 117 -16.36 17.53 -24.09
C THR A 117 -14.88 17.18 -24.27
N ILE A 118 -13.98 18.17 -24.28
CA ILE A 118 -12.54 17.97 -24.53
C ILE A 118 -11.84 17.37 -23.31
N ALA A 119 -11.95 18.02 -22.13
CA ALA A 119 -11.35 17.51 -20.89
C ALA A 119 -11.89 16.10 -20.56
N LYS A 120 -13.18 15.86 -20.82
CA LYS A 120 -13.80 14.56 -20.59
C LYS A 120 -13.26 13.49 -21.52
N ALA A 121 -13.13 13.79 -22.81
CA ALA A 121 -12.56 12.87 -23.78
C ALA A 121 -11.10 12.55 -23.42
N PHE A 122 -10.31 13.56 -23.06
CA PHE A 122 -8.93 13.38 -22.63
C PHE A 122 -8.82 12.50 -21.38
N ALA A 123 -9.60 12.77 -20.33
CA ALA A 123 -9.62 11.93 -19.13
C ALA A 123 -9.99 10.47 -19.45
N GLN A 124 -10.98 10.24 -20.32
CA GLN A 124 -11.37 8.88 -20.71
C GLN A 124 -10.32 8.17 -21.56
N GLU A 125 -9.68 8.88 -22.48
CA GLU A 125 -8.64 8.34 -23.35
C GLU A 125 -7.38 7.94 -22.58
N HIS A 126 -7.00 8.75 -21.58
CA HIS A 126 -5.77 8.57 -20.82
C HIS A 126 -5.97 7.86 -19.47
N LYS A 127 -7.18 7.44 -19.13
CA LYS A 127 -7.47 6.69 -17.90
C LYS A 127 -6.60 5.42 -17.81
N CYS A 128 -5.91 5.23 -16.69
CA CYS A 128 -5.04 4.09 -16.46
C CYS A 128 -5.45 3.33 -15.19
N PRO A 129 -5.56 2.00 -15.21
CA PRO A 129 -5.85 1.24 -13.99
C PRO A 129 -4.67 1.29 -13.02
N SER A 130 -4.98 1.37 -11.72
CA SER A 130 -3.99 1.34 -10.65
C SER A 130 -4.59 0.67 -9.41
N LEU A 131 -3.72 0.34 -8.46
CA LEU A 131 -4.14 -0.06 -7.12
C LEU A 131 -3.54 0.90 -6.11
N ARG A 132 -4.39 1.60 -5.37
CA ARG A 132 -3.94 2.38 -4.21
C ARG A 132 -3.63 1.44 -3.05
N LEU A 133 -2.49 1.68 -2.40
CA LEU A 133 -2.03 0.96 -1.22
C LEU A 133 -2.46 1.74 0.01
N ARG A 134 -3.36 1.19 0.82
CA ARG A 134 -3.69 1.76 2.13
C ARG A 134 -3.04 0.92 3.22
N PRO A 135 -2.07 1.48 3.97
CA PRO A 135 -1.45 0.74 5.06
C PRO A 135 -2.45 0.49 6.19
N VAL A 136 -2.54 -0.76 6.64
CA VAL A 136 -3.44 -1.18 7.73
C VAL A 136 -2.75 -2.16 8.69
N PHE A 137 -3.13 -2.09 9.97
CA PHE A 137 -2.69 -3.06 10.99
C PHE A 137 -3.53 -4.33 10.92
N LYS A 138 -3.25 -5.17 9.93
CA LYS A 138 -3.93 -6.45 9.72
C LYS A 138 -2.94 -7.60 9.62
N ASN A 139 -3.32 -8.78 10.13
CA ASN A 139 -2.54 -10.01 9.96
C ASN A 139 -3.04 -10.81 8.75
N GLY A 140 -2.17 -11.64 8.19
CA GLY A 140 -2.54 -12.63 7.17
C GLY A 140 -2.40 -12.21 5.71
N SER A 141 -1.94 -10.97 5.43
CA SER A 141 -1.48 -10.60 4.09
C SER A 141 0.03 -10.83 3.96
N SER A 142 0.41 -11.37 2.81
CA SER A 142 1.79 -11.47 2.35
C SER A 142 2.26 -10.15 1.76
N SER A 143 1.37 -9.30 1.27
CA SER A 143 1.72 -7.94 0.87
C SER A 143 1.89 -7.03 2.09
N GLN A 144 2.96 -6.24 2.12
CA GLN A 144 3.28 -5.40 3.26
C GLN A 144 4.13 -4.19 2.90
N ILE A 145 4.05 -3.18 3.75
CA ILE A 145 4.99 -2.05 3.81
C ILE A 145 5.72 -2.14 5.16
N LYS A 146 7.05 -1.98 5.12
CA LYS A 146 7.98 -2.19 6.24
C LYS A 146 7.86 -3.60 6.85
N GLY A 147 8.58 -3.81 7.95
CA GLY A 147 8.67 -5.09 8.64
C GLY A 147 9.60 -6.09 7.94
N ASN A 148 9.48 -7.35 8.34
CA ASN A 148 10.40 -8.41 7.92
C ASN A 148 9.94 -9.08 6.61
N PRO A 149 10.73 -9.05 5.53
CA PRO A 149 10.34 -9.59 4.22
C PRO A 149 10.35 -11.13 4.16
N LEU A 150 9.68 -11.69 3.15
CA LEU A 150 9.82 -13.09 2.76
C LEU A 150 10.89 -13.22 1.68
N LEU A 151 12.01 -13.86 2.00
CA LEU A 151 13.18 -13.94 1.12
C LEU A 151 13.67 -15.39 0.97
N PRO A 152 14.40 -15.73 -0.12
CA PRO A 152 14.97 -17.05 -0.28
C PRO A 152 15.94 -17.42 0.83
N LYS A 153 16.04 -18.71 1.12
CA LYS A 153 17.05 -19.21 2.07
C LYS A 153 18.46 -18.79 1.63
N HIS A 154 19.26 -18.26 2.56
CA HIS A 154 20.60 -17.71 2.30
C HIS A 154 20.62 -16.49 1.36
N PHE A 155 19.52 -15.74 1.28
CA PHE A 155 19.50 -14.47 0.59
C PHE A 155 20.59 -13.54 1.12
N ARG A 156 21.32 -12.89 0.21
CA ARG A 156 22.30 -11.86 0.57
C ARG A 156 21.58 -10.53 0.55
N TRP A 157 21.55 -9.87 1.69
CA TRP A 157 20.93 -8.56 1.81
C TRP A 157 21.53 -7.58 0.79
N PRO A 158 20.72 -6.82 0.05
CA PRO A 158 21.23 -5.89 -0.94
C PRO A 158 21.95 -4.74 -0.25
N ALA A 159 23.10 -4.36 -0.80
CA ALA A 159 23.91 -3.26 -0.30
C ALA A 159 24.51 -2.48 -1.48
N ARG A 160 24.86 -1.23 -1.21
CA ARG A 160 25.60 -0.35 -2.12
C ARG A 160 27.05 -0.81 -2.28
N ALA A 161 27.75 -0.23 -3.25
CA ALA A 161 29.14 -0.57 -3.54
C ALA A 161 30.10 -0.30 -2.36
N ASP A 162 29.76 0.64 -1.47
CA ASP A 162 30.52 0.96 -0.27
C ASP A 162 30.19 0.05 0.95
N GLY A 163 29.21 -0.84 0.80
CA GLY A 163 28.76 -1.76 1.84
C GLY A 163 27.55 -1.29 2.65
N THR A 164 27.00 -0.10 2.38
CA THR A 164 25.77 0.38 3.03
C THR A 164 24.59 -0.51 2.64
N GLU A 165 23.96 -1.15 3.62
CA GLU A 165 22.80 -2.03 3.41
C GLU A 165 21.57 -1.21 3.02
N LEU A 166 20.79 -1.71 2.06
CA LEU A 166 19.53 -1.06 1.66
C LEU A 166 18.41 -1.41 2.62
N THR A 167 17.52 -0.47 2.88
CA THR A 167 16.32 -0.69 3.70
C THR A 167 15.24 -1.40 2.88
N PHE A 168 14.60 -2.41 3.46
CA PHE A 168 13.41 -3.01 2.88
C PHE A 168 12.21 -2.06 3.01
N LEU A 169 11.58 -1.70 1.90
CA LEU A 169 10.44 -0.77 1.88
C LEU A 169 9.11 -1.50 1.86
N ALA A 170 8.92 -2.42 0.91
CA ALA A 170 7.64 -3.06 0.66
C ALA A 170 7.80 -4.40 -0.05
N GLN A 171 6.79 -5.25 0.12
CA GLN A 171 6.63 -6.52 -0.56
C GLN A 171 5.20 -6.63 -1.07
N ILE A 172 5.04 -7.13 -2.29
CA ILE A 172 3.73 -7.29 -2.93
C ILE A 172 3.58 -8.75 -3.35
N ASP A 173 2.56 -9.42 -2.82
CA ASP A 173 2.16 -10.74 -3.28
C ASP A 173 1.25 -10.58 -4.50
N LEU A 174 1.78 -10.97 -5.66
CA LEU A 174 1.09 -10.81 -6.93
C LEU A 174 -0.20 -11.66 -7.00
N GLU A 175 -0.31 -12.74 -6.22
CA GLU A 175 -1.55 -13.52 -6.15
C GLU A 175 -2.68 -12.74 -5.46
N GLU A 176 -2.37 -11.85 -4.52
CA GLU A 176 -3.36 -11.04 -3.82
C GLU A 176 -3.99 -9.98 -4.73
N ILE A 177 -3.21 -9.47 -5.70
CA ILE A 177 -3.66 -8.43 -6.62
C ILE A 177 -4.14 -8.99 -7.97
N ALA A 178 -3.81 -10.24 -8.33
CA ALA A 178 -4.31 -10.89 -9.54
C ALA A 178 -5.85 -11.05 -9.57
N ARG A 179 -6.54 -10.79 -8.46
CA ARG A 179 -8.01 -10.76 -8.39
C ARG A 179 -8.64 -9.51 -9.04
N PHE A 180 -7.85 -8.47 -9.28
CA PHE A 180 -8.31 -7.23 -9.92
C PHE A 180 -8.19 -7.34 -11.44
N LYS A 181 -9.33 -7.33 -12.14
CA LYS A 181 -9.38 -7.64 -13.57
C LYS A 181 -8.62 -6.63 -14.43
N ASP A 182 -8.64 -5.36 -14.04
CA ASP A 182 -7.96 -4.31 -14.81
C ASP A 182 -6.43 -4.37 -14.60
N ILE A 183 -5.94 -5.24 -13.71
CA ILE A 183 -4.52 -5.40 -13.35
C ILE A 183 -3.97 -6.77 -13.77
N GLU A 184 -4.83 -7.80 -13.92
CA GLU A 184 -4.41 -9.21 -14.04
C GLU A 184 -3.47 -9.51 -15.22
N ASP A 185 -3.54 -8.70 -16.28
CA ASP A 185 -2.71 -8.81 -17.49
C ASP A 185 -1.51 -7.84 -17.50
N LEU A 186 -1.39 -6.95 -16.51
CA LEU A 186 -0.32 -5.94 -16.42
C LEU A 186 0.90 -6.41 -15.64
N LEU A 187 0.73 -7.37 -14.74
CA LEU A 187 1.78 -7.92 -13.88
C LEU A 187 1.79 -9.46 -13.95
N PRO A 188 2.90 -10.12 -13.55
CA PRO A 188 2.87 -11.56 -13.36
C PRO A 188 1.78 -11.93 -12.35
N GLN A 189 0.99 -12.98 -12.61
CA GLN A 189 -0.14 -13.35 -11.75
C GLN A 189 0.27 -13.96 -10.40
N LYS A 190 1.54 -14.34 -10.24
CA LYS A 190 2.04 -15.04 -9.05
C LYS A 190 3.47 -14.69 -8.71
N GLY A 191 3.81 -14.84 -7.44
CA GLY A 191 5.14 -14.58 -6.92
C GLY A 191 5.17 -13.31 -6.09
N ILE A 192 6.35 -12.98 -5.59
CA ILE A 192 6.56 -11.85 -4.69
C ILE A 192 7.45 -10.82 -5.38
N LEU A 193 7.05 -9.55 -5.36
CA LEU A 193 7.95 -8.42 -5.60
C LEU A 193 8.43 -7.87 -4.25
N SER A 194 9.72 -7.60 -4.13
CA SER A 194 10.32 -6.98 -2.93
C SER A 194 11.15 -5.76 -3.32
N PHE A 195 10.92 -4.64 -2.65
CA PHE A 195 11.48 -3.33 -2.96
C PHE A 195 12.43 -2.89 -1.84
N PHE A 196 13.64 -2.47 -2.21
CA PHE A 196 14.69 -2.02 -1.31
C PHE A 196 15.26 -0.68 -1.79
N TYR A 197 15.62 0.18 -0.85
CA TYR A 197 16.13 1.54 -1.11
C TYR A 197 17.08 2.00 -0.01
N ASP A 198 18.07 2.83 -0.37
CA ASP A 198 18.91 3.52 0.60
C ASP A 198 18.12 4.70 1.20
N THR A 199 17.60 4.49 2.40
CA THR A 199 16.84 5.51 3.15
C THR A 199 17.71 6.54 3.85
N GLU A 200 19.03 6.31 3.95
CA GLU A 200 19.98 7.19 4.61
C GLU A 200 20.51 8.25 3.63
N ASP A 201 21.02 7.83 2.47
CA ASP A 201 21.55 8.76 1.45
C ASP A 201 20.45 9.30 0.53
N GLN A 202 19.36 8.54 0.37
CA GLN A 202 18.22 8.86 -0.50
C GLN A 202 18.62 9.31 -1.93
N PRO A 203 19.30 8.44 -2.70
CA PRO A 203 19.76 8.79 -4.03
C PRO A 203 18.61 9.06 -5.00
N TRP A 204 18.74 10.13 -5.80
CA TRP A 204 17.61 10.71 -6.54
C TRP A 204 17.27 9.98 -7.85
N GLY A 205 18.22 9.23 -8.40
CA GLY A 205 18.04 8.59 -9.72
C GLY A 205 18.43 9.46 -10.90
N SER A 206 18.97 10.65 -10.63
CA SER A 206 19.46 11.60 -11.64
C SER A 206 20.80 11.19 -12.27
N SER A 207 21.47 10.17 -11.73
CA SER A 207 22.77 9.70 -12.18
C SER A 207 22.83 8.18 -12.31
N SER A 208 23.59 7.69 -13.29
CA SER A 208 23.87 6.24 -13.41
C SER A 208 24.60 5.66 -12.20
N ALA A 209 25.32 6.48 -11.45
CA ALA A 209 25.99 6.09 -10.21
C ALA A 209 25.01 5.77 -9.07
N ASP A 210 23.79 6.31 -9.13
CA ASP A 210 22.77 6.14 -8.08
C ASP A 210 22.15 4.73 -8.11
N LYS A 211 22.31 3.99 -9.20
CA LYS A 211 21.63 2.72 -9.49
C LYS A 211 21.89 1.60 -8.46
N ASP A 212 22.91 1.73 -7.63
CA ASP A 212 23.15 0.79 -6.53
C ASP A 212 22.32 1.08 -5.27
N GLY A 213 21.71 2.27 -5.18
CA GLY A 213 20.87 2.73 -4.07
C GLY A 213 19.45 2.15 -4.02
N TRP A 214 19.05 1.32 -5.00
CA TRP A 214 17.79 0.58 -4.95
C TRP A 214 17.91 -0.79 -5.59
N LYS A 215 17.06 -1.73 -5.14
CA LYS A 215 16.87 -3.04 -5.74
C LYS A 215 15.41 -3.46 -5.71
N VAL A 216 14.97 -4.07 -6.81
CA VAL A 216 13.69 -4.78 -6.88
C VAL A 216 13.96 -6.23 -7.23
N PHE A 217 13.40 -7.12 -6.44
CA PHE A 217 13.51 -8.56 -6.66
C PHE A 217 12.13 -9.14 -6.98
N TYR A 218 12.08 -9.99 -8.00
CA TYR A 218 10.93 -10.83 -8.29
C TYR A 218 11.26 -12.28 -7.95
N PHE A 219 10.48 -12.86 -7.03
CA PHE A 219 10.55 -14.26 -6.66
C PHE A 219 9.34 -15.00 -7.21
N PRO A 220 9.49 -15.83 -8.27
CA PRO A 220 8.39 -16.63 -8.78
C PRO A 220 7.80 -17.54 -7.70
N LYS A 221 6.51 -17.87 -7.78
CA LYS A 221 5.78 -18.65 -6.76
C LYS A 221 6.45 -19.96 -6.30
N LYS A 222 7.23 -20.59 -7.18
CA LYS A 222 7.98 -21.83 -6.88
C LYS A 222 9.19 -21.62 -5.96
N THR A 223 9.53 -20.39 -5.64
CA THR A 223 10.67 -20.04 -4.77
C THR A 223 10.29 -20.32 -3.33
N GLU A 224 11.11 -21.08 -2.62
CA GLU A 224 10.96 -21.27 -1.18
C GLU A 224 11.42 -19.98 -0.47
N LEU A 225 10.50 -19.35 0.26
CA LEU A 225 10.75 -18.11 0.99
C LEU A 225 10.55 -18.36 2.48
N GLU A 226 11.41 -17.75 3.30
CA GLU A 226 11.29 -17.70 4.74
C GLU A 226 11.29 -16.25 5.22
N GLN A 227 10.71 -16.00 6.39
CA GLN A 227 10.74 -14.68 6.99
C GLN A 227 12.17 -14.34 7.39
N TYR A 228 12.70 -13.27 6.82
CA TYR A 228 14.04 -12.79 7.11
C TYR A 228 13.94 -11.66 8.13
N PHE A 229 14.58 -11.85 9.29
CA PHE A 229 14.62 -10.83 10.34
C PHE A 229 15.85 -9.96 10.12
N ASP A 230 15.62 -8.66 10.00
CA ASP A 230 16.73 -7.71 10.05
C ASP A 230 17.48 -7.86 11.39
N HIS A 231 18.80 -7.65 11.36
CA HIS A 231 19.69 -7.83 12.50
C HIS A 231 19.46 -6.80 13.63
N ASN A 232 18.66 -5.76 13.37
CA ASN A 232 18.16 -4.84 14.38
C ASN A 232 16.89 -5.41 15.04
N GLU A 233 17.06 -5.99 16.24
CA GLU A 233 16.12 -6.84 16.99
C GLU A 233 14.73 -6.25 17.36
N GLU A 234 14.33 -5.10 16.84
CA GLU A 234 12.93 -4.64 16.96
C GLU A 234 12.13 -5.23 15.79
N GLU A 235 11.06 -5.98 16.08
CA GLU A 235 10.04 -6.35 15.09
C GLU A 235 9.52 -5.05 14.46
N GLY A 236 10.15 -4.62 13.36
CA GLY A 236 9.79 -3.40 12.67
C GLY A 236 8.30 -3.43 12.37
N THR A 237 7.61 -2.34 12.69
CA THR A 237 6.16 -2.23 12.52
C THR A 237 5.79 -2.59 11.08
N LYS A 238 5.12 -3.74 10.92
CA LYS A 238 4.61 -4.21 9.64
C LYS A 238 3.22 -3.63 9.41
N TYR A 239 3.00 -3.10 8.21
CA TYR A 239 1.69 -2.71 7.73
C TYR A 239 1.27 -3.64 6.60
N SER A 240 0.11 -4.28 6.73
CA SER A 240 -0.52 -4.96 5.59
C SER A 240 -1.12 -3.92 4.65
N ILE A 241 -1.45 -4.34 3.43
CA ILE A 241 -2.02 -3.45 2.42
C ILE A 241 -3.51 -3.76 2.25
N ASP A 242 -4.35 -2.75 2.45
CA ASP A 242 -5.71 -2.74 1.92
C ASP A 242 -5.68 -2.15 0.50
N TRP A 243 -6.14 -2.94 -0.46
CA TRP A 243 -6.02 -2.65 -1.89
C TRP A 243 -7.29 -1.99 -2.42
N ILE A 244 -7.16 -0.79 -2.99
CA ILE A 244 -8.27 -0.07 -3.60
C ILE A 244 -8.02 0.03 -5.10
N GLU A 245 -8.89 -0.58 -5.89
CA GLU A 245 -8.90 -0.40 -7.35
C GLU A 245 -9.44 0.99 -7.65
N GLU A 246 -8.57 1.86 -8.15
CA GLU A 246 -8.91 3.20 -8.57
C GLU A 246 -8.14 3.55 -9.85
N PRO A 247 -8.82 4.18 -10.82
CA PRO A 247 -8.13 4.67 -12.00
C PRO A 247 -7.33 5.92 -11.66
N THR A 248 -6.21 6.08 -12.35
CA THR A 248 -5.42 7.30 -12.36
C THR A 248 -5.50 7.96 -13.73
N TYR A 249 -5.19 9.25 -13.75
CA TYR A 249 -5.25 10.14 -14.90
C TYR A 249 -3.95 10.94 -14.96
N PRO A 250 -3.57 11.44 -16.15
CA PRO A 250 -2.39 12.30 -16.29
C PRO A 250 -2.31 13.42 -15.24
N ASP A 251 -1.16 13.53 -14.59
CA ASP A 251 -0.88 14.62 -13.68
C ASP A 251 -0.77 15.95 -14.44
N LEU A 252 -0.99 17.08 -13.77
CA LEU A 252 -0.87 18.41 -14.36
C LEU A 252 0.58 18.75 -14.79
N ALA A 253 1.57 18.09 -14.21
CA ALA A 253 2.98 18.19 -14.61
C ALA A 253 3.40 17.15 -15.66
N SER A 254 2.48 16.32 -16.15
CA SER A 254 2.78 15.28 -17.14
C SER A 254 2.89 15.82 -18.57
N ASP A 255 3.61 15.08 -19.40
CA ASP A 255 3.69 15.36 -20.84
C ASP A 255 2.33 15.18 -21.53
N GLU A 256 1.51 14.22 -21.08
CA GLU A 256 0.16 14.03 -21.60
C GLU A 256 -0.70 15.29 -21.38
N PHE A 257 -0.67 15.88 -20.19
CA PHE A 257 -1.42 17.12 -19.91
C PHE A 257 -0.95 18.29 -20.79
N SER A 258 0.36 18.37 -21.06
CA SER A 258 0.93 19.39 -21.95
C SER A 258 0.37 19.33 -23.38
N SER A 259 -0.16 18.17 -23.81
CA SER A 259 -0.82 18.01 -25.10
C SER A 259 -2.30 18.40 -25.12
N LEU A 260 -2.93 18.57 -23.94
CA LEU A 260 -4.33 18.99 -23.82
C LEU A 260 -4.49 20.42 -24.35
N PRO A 261 -5.53 20.72 -25.16
CA PRO A 261 -5.78 22.09 -25.59
C PRO A 261 -6.03 23.04 -24.41
N GLU A 262 -5.39 24.22 -24.41
CA GLU A 262 -5.43 25.21 -23.31
C GLU A 262 -6.85 25.53 -22.82
N GLN A 263 -7.82 25.59 -23.74
CA GLN A 263 -9.24 25.83 -23.42
C GLN A 263 -9.88 24.78 -22.49
N ALA A 264 -9.26 23.61 -22.34
CA ALA A 264 -9.70 22.51 -21.49
C ALA A 264 -8.89 22.37 -20.20
N HIS A 265 -7.78 23.11 -20.03
CA HIS A 265 -6.87 23.00 -18.88
C HIS A 265 -7.59 23.25 -17.56
N SER A 266 -8.23 24.42 -17.39
CA SER A 266 -8.91 24.78 -16.14
C SER A 266 -10.02 23.81 -15.72
N GLU A 267 -10.64 23.13 -16.68
CA GLU A 267 -11.64 22.12 -16.38
C GLU A 267 -11.00 20.80 -15.94
N TYR A 268 -9.92 20.39 -16.61
CA TYR A 268 -9.18 19.19 -16.25
C TYR A 268 -8.47 19.34 -14.89
N GLU A 269 -7.88 20.50 -14.61
CA GLU A 269 -7.31 20.84 -13.29
C GLU A 269 -8.33 20.61 -12.17
N LYS A 270 -9.52 21.21 -12.29
CA LYS A 270 -10.60 21.00 -11.32
C LYS A 270 -11.02 19.54 -11.21
N PHE A 271 -10.99 18.81 -12.31
CA PHE A 271 -11.28 17.38 -12.28
C PHE A 271 -10.23 16.64 -11.45
N ILE A 272 -8.94 16.86 -11.71
CA ILE A 272 -7.83 16.24 -11.00
C ILE A 272 -7.84 16.60 -9.51
N GLU A 273 -8.00 17.87 -9.15
CA GLU A 273 -8.11 18.35 -7.76
C GLU A 273 -9.22 17.64 -6.97
N ASN A 274 -10.31 17.28 -7.65
CA ASN A 274 -11.43 16.59 -7.03
C ASN A 274 -11.41 15.09 -7.25
N CYS A 275 -10.47 14.53 -8.03
CA CYS A 275 -10.52 13.13 -8.48
C CYS A 275 -10.16 12.17 -7.34
N TYR A 276 -9.11 12.48 -6.59
CA TYR A 276 -8.52 11.59 -5.60
C TYR A 276 -8.98 11.91 -4.17
N GLU A 277 -8.87 10.94 -3.24
CA GLU A 277 -8.94 11.23 -1.80
C GLU A 277 -7.64 11.92 -1.35
N GLU A 278 -7.59 12.54 -0.17
CA GLU A 278 -6.39 13.21 0.35
C GLU A 278 -5.15 12.28 0.45
N PRO A 279 -3.92 12.85 0.48
CA PRO A 279 -2.67 12.10 0.72
C PRO A 279 -2.71 11.24 2.00
N PRO A 280 -1.85 10.21 2.13
CA PRO A 280 -0.75 9.87 1.21
C PRO A 280 -1.19 9.09 -0.04
N PHE A 281 -0.45 9.26 -1.13
CA PHE A 281 -0.69 8.65 -2.45
C PHE A 281 0.26 7.48 -2.73
N HIS A 282 0.16 6.38 -1.96
CA HIS A 282 0.86 5.14 -2.29
C HIS A 282 0.08 4.36 -3.36
N GLN A 283 0.73 3.96 -4.46
CA GLN A 283 0.04 3.22 -5.53
C GLN A 283 0.95 2.24 -6.27
N LEU A 284 0.34 1.21 -6.83
CA LEU A 284 0.92 0.27 -7.77
C LEU A 284 0.34 0.54 -9.17
N LEU A 285 1.20 0.65 -10.18
CA LEU A 285 0.86 1.02 -11.56
C LEU A 285 0.17 2.39 -11.66
N GLY A 286 -0.45 2.68 -12.81
CA GLY A 286 -1.15 3.94 -13.08
C GLY A 286 -0.26 5.08 -13.58
N HIS A 287 -0.85 6.27 -13.64
CA HIS A 287 -0.13 7.54 -13.79
C HIS A 287 0.45 7.97 -12.44
N PRO A 288 1.70 8.46 -12.39
CA PRO A 288 2.29 8.98 -11.16
C PRO A 288 1.61 10.27 -10.71
N HIS A 289 1.53 10.49 -9.40
CA HIS A 289 1.28 11.82 -8.83
C HIS A 289 2.61 12.56 -8.81
N LEU A 290 2.82 13.50 -9.73
CA LEU A 290 4.13 14.14 -9.92
C LEU A 290 4.29 15.30 -8.93
N VAL A 291 5.41 15.31 -8.19
CA VAL A 291 5.76 16.46 -7.33
C VAL A 291 6.45 17.55 -8.15
N GLN A 292 7.24 17.15 -9.15
CA GLN A 292 7.97 18.03 -10.06
C GLN A 292 7.55 17.72 -11.52
N ALA A 293 8.47 17.84 -12.48
CA ALA A 293 8.19 17.54 -13.88
C ALA A 293 8.11 16.02 -14.15
N ASP A 294 7.58 15.65 -15.31
CA ASP A 294 7.63 14.26 -15.79
C ASP A 294 9.08 13.74 -15.85
N PHE A 295 9.34 12.66 -15.13
CA PHE A 295 10.69 12.10 -15.00
C PHE A 295 11.07 11.15 -16.14
N ARG A 296 10.14 10.73 -17.02
CA ARG A 296 10.40 9.66 -17.98
C ARG A 296 11.56 9.99 -18.93
N GLU A 297 11.65 11.23 -19.41
CA GLU A 297 12.80 11.68 -20.22
C GLU A 297 14.11 11.67 -19.44
N SER A 298 14.11 12.10 -18.17
CA SER A 298 15.28 12.04 -17.30
C SER A 298 15.78 10.61 -17.12
N ILE A 299 14.88 9.66 -16.87
CA ILE A 299 15.21 8.23 -16.80
C ILE A 299 15.81 7.77 -18.13
N GLU A 300 15.23 8.16 -19.26
CA GLU A 300 15.72 7.75 -20.57
C GLU A 300 17.13 8.28 -20.86
N LEU A 301 17.39 9.54 -20.54
CA LEU A 301 18.71 10.16 -20.68
C LEU A 301 19.76 9.39 -19.88
N VAL A 302 19.48 9.15 -18.59
CA VAL A 302 20.44 8.52 -17.67
C VAL A 302 20.68 7.07 -18.05
N THR A 303 19.63 6.30 -18.32
CA THR A 303 19.73 4.86 -18.60
C THR A 303 20.32 4.55 -19.98
N SER A 304 20.09 5.42 -20.97
CA SER A 304 20.70 5.31 -22.31
C SER A 304 22.06 5.99 -22.41
N GLY A 305 22.54 6.66 -21.35
CA GLY A 305 23.83 7.36 -21.33
C GLY A 305 23.88 8.53 -22.33
N ILE A 306 22.75 9.19 -22.56
CA ILE A 306 22.60 10.31 -23.47
C ILE A 306 22.88 11.61 -22.70
N ASP A 307 23.80 12.42 -23.22
CA ASP A 307 24.03 13.78 -22.74
C ASP A 307 23.03 14.72 -23.41
N TYR A 308 22.13 15.30 -22.60
CA TYR A 308 21.07 16.18 -23.09
C TYR A 308 21.63 17.37 -23.87
N GLU A 309 22.76 17.95 -23.46
CA GLU A 309 23.37 19.10 -24.12
C GLU A 309 23.86 18.78 -25.55
N GLN A 310 24.04 17.50 -25.89
CA GLN A 310 24.42 17.07 -27.25
C GLN A 310 23.23 16.89 -28.20
N ILE A 311 22.01 16.87 -27.65
CA ILE A 311 20.78 16.65 -28.41
C ILE A 311 19.84 17.86 -28.37
N ARG A 312 20.01 18.74 -27.37
CA ARG A 312 19.19 19.92 -27.18
C ARG A 312 19.14 20.81 -28.43
N GLY A 313 17.94 21.18 -28.86
CA GLY A 313 17.67 21.99 -30.06
C GLY A 313 17.83 21.24 -31.38
N ILE A 314 17.94 19.91 -31.34
CA ILE A 314 17.90 19.03 -32.53
C ILE A 314 16.57 18.29 -32.50
N ASP A 315 15.55 18.86 -33.16
CA ASP A 315 14.16 18.39 -33.13
C ASP A 315 14.02 16.87 -33.30
N GLU A 316 14.72 16.26 -34.26
CA GLU A 316 14.65 14.81 -34.52
C GLU A 316 15.15 13.96 -33.33
N LYS A 317 16.17 14.44 -32.62
CA LYS A 317 16.74 13.71 -31.48
C LYS A 317 15.93 13.92 -30.21
N GLU A 318 15.45 15.14 -29.97
CA GLU A 318 14.55 15.44 -28.85
C GLU A 318 13.23 14.68 -29.02
N GLN A 319 12.65 14.67 -30.23
CA GLN A 319 11.46 13.88 -30.50
C GLN A 319 11.69 12.37 -30.36
N LYS A 320 12.88 11.87 -30.74
CA LYS A 320 13.24 10.47 -30.49
C LYS A 320 13.32 10.18 -28.99
N LEU A 321 13.98 11.03 -28.21
CA LEU A 321 14.07 10.90 -26.75
C LEU A 321 12.67 10.85 -26.12
N PHE A 322 11.82 11.82 -26.47
CA PHE A 322 10.44 11.90 -26.03
C PHE A 322 9.65 10.63 -26.36
N ASN A 323 9.76 10.11 -27.58
CA ASN A 323 9.05 8.88 -27.95
C ASN A 323 9.58 7.64 -27.20
N ASP A 324 10.90 7.56 -27.05
CA ASP A 324 11.57 6.44 -26.40
C ASP A 324 11.31 6.41 -24.89
N SER A 325 11.15 7.57 -24.24
CA SER A 325 10.90 7.69 -22.81
C SER A 325 9.53 7.15 -22.40
N ARG A 326 8.53 7.19 -23.30
CA ARG A 326 7.16 6.73 -23.03
C ARG A 326 7.02 5.24 -22.72
N ARG A 327 8.07 4.45 -22.96
CA ARG A 327 8.13 3.04 -22.58
C ARG A 327 8.30 2.84 -21.08
N TRP A 328 8.77 3.84 -20.34
CA TRP A 328 8.88 3.80 -18.89
C TRP A 328 7.48 3.93 -18.28
N LYS A 329 7.12 2.95 -17.46
CA LYS A 329 5.84 2.88 -16.74
C LYS A 329 6.12 2.93 -15.24
N LEU A 330 5.22 3.56 -14.49
CA LEU A 330 5.23 3.45 -13.04
C LEU A 330 4.95 2.00 -12.65
N LEU A 331 5.79 1.44 -11.78
CA LEU A 331 5.59 0.15 -11.14
C LEU A 331 5.02 0.34 -9.73
N LEU A 332 5.71 1.11 -8.89
CA LEU A 332 5.31 1.41 -7.50
C LEU A 332 5.65 2.87 -7.18
N GLN A 333 4.71 3.58 -6.55
CA GLN A 333 4.91 4.89 -5.96
C GLN A 333 4.72 4.80 -4.45
N LEU A 334 5.66 5.37 -3.70
CA LEU A 334 5.58 5.50 -2.24
C LEU A 334 5.70 6.97 -1.87
N ASP A 335 4.65 7.49 -1.24
CA ASP A 335 4.59 8.86 -0.74
C ASP A 335 5.35 8.99 0.60
N SER A 336 5.68 10.21 0.99
CA SER A 336 6.04 10.49 2.38
C SER A 336 4.80 10.30 3.26
N ASP A 337 4.96 9.63 4.40
CA ASP A 337 3.85 9.18 5.23
C ASP A 337 4.30 9.06 6.69
N GLU A 338 3.77 9.94 7.54
CA GLU A 338 4.06 9.95 8.99
C GLU A 338 3.66 8.64 9.67
N THR A 339 2.62 7.96 9.19
CA THR A 339 2.18 6.66 9.76
C THR A 339 3.22 5.58 9.51
N LEU A 340 3.87 5.63 8.34
CA LEU A 340 4.91 4.69 7.97
C LEU A 340 6.29 5.14 8.42
N ASP A 341 6.44 6.37 8.92
CA ASP A 341 7.74 7.00 9.16
C ASP A 341 8.59 6.99 7.86
N PHE A 342 7.94 7.39 6.76
CA PHE A 342 8.56 7.62 5.46
C PHE A 342 8.69 9.12 5.24
N MET A 343 9.91 9.57 4.95
CA MET A 343 10.24 10.96 4.64
C MET A 343 11.23 11.00 3.49
N TRP A 344 10.76 11.40 2.31
CA TRP A 344 11.56 11.44 1.09
C TRP A 344 11.96 12.88 0.77
N GLY A 345 13.22 13.24 1.03
CA GLY A 345 13.63 14.65 0.96
C GLY A 345 12.76 15.55 1.86
N ASP A 346 12.17 16.59 1.28
CA ASP A 346 11.24 17.51 1.96
C ASP A 346 9.77 17.15 1.67
N GLY A 347 9.34 15.96 2.12
CA GLY A 347 7.96 15.49 1.96
C GLY A 347 7.60 15.08 0.53
N GLY A 348 8.55 14.48 -0.19
CA GLY A 348 8.43 14.03 -1.57
C GLY A 348 7.89 12.60 -1.75
N MET A 349 8.16 12.03 -2.92
CA MET A 349 7.74 10.68 -3.32
C MET A 349 8.88 9.89 -4.00
N LEU A 350 8.85 8.56 -3.83
CA LEU A 350 9.65 7.61 -4.61
C LEU A 350 8.81 7.01 -5.73
N TYR A 351 9.38 6.94 -6.94
CA TYR A 351 8.76 6.33 -8.11
C TYR A 351 9.65 5.22 -8.66
N PHE A 352 9.29 3.97 -8.41
CA PHE A 352 9.89 2.81 -9.07
C PHE A 352 9.28 2.67 -10.46
N CYS A 353 10.12 2.77 -11.50
CA CYS A 353 9.72 2.77 -12.90
C CYS A 353 10.33 1.58 -13.65
N ILE A 354 9.57 0.99 -14.55
CA ILE A 354 9.99 -0.18 -15.32
C ILE A 354 9.77 0.06 -16.82
N ASP A 355 10.71 -0.42 -17.63
CA ASP A 355 10.55 -0.51 -19.08
C ASP A 355 9.42 -1.50 -19.44
N GLU A 356 8.50 -1.09 -20.31
CA GLU A 356 7.35 -1.89 -20.72
C GLU A 356 7.72 -3.28 -21.28
N GLN A 357 8.82 -3.39 -22.05
CA GLN A 357 9.26 -4.68 -22.58
C GLN A 357 9.92 -5.54 -21.49
N ALA A 358 10.63 -4.92 -20.55
CA ALA A 358 11.18 -5.63 -19.39
C ALA A 358 10.06 -6.20 -18.51
N LEU A 359 9.00 -5.42 -18.28
CA LEU A 359 7.80 -5.85 -17.55
C LEU A 359 7.14 -7.07 -18.24
N GLN A 360 6.94 -7.03 -19.56
CA GLN A 360 6.40 -8.17 -20.33
C GLN A 360 7.27 -9.44 -20.21
N LYS A 361 8.58 -9.27 -20.11
CA LYS A 361 9.54 -10.37 -19.90
C LYS A 361 9.70 -10.78 -18.43
N GLN A 362 8.99 -10.11 -17.51
CA GLN A 362 9.10 -10.28 -16.07
C GLN A 362 10.53 -10.03 -15.55
N ASP A 363 11.25 -9.12 -16.21
CA ASP A 363 12.60 -8.72 -15.84
C ASP A 363 12.56 -7.43 -15.01
N PHE A 364 12.61 -7.60 -13.69
CA PHE A 364 12.61 -6.50 -12.74
C PHE A 364 14.03 -6.02 -12.37
N SER A 365 15.08 -6.57 -13.00
CA SER A 365 16.47 -6.23 -12.67
C SER A 365 16.84 -4.78 -13.02
N ASN A 366 16.16 -4.22 -14.02
CA ASN A 366 16.40 -2.88 -14.56
C ASN A 366 15.32 -1.86 -14.16
N VAL A 367 14.59 -2.10 -13.06
CA VAL A 367 13.73 -1.06 -12.48
C VAL A 367 14.58 0.17 -12.12
N TRP A 368 14.17 1.34 -12.59
CA TRP A 368 14.75 2.62 -12.23
C TRP A 368 13.96 3.25 -11.08
N LEU A 369 14.60 4.11 -10.29
CA LEU A 369 13.93 4.89 -9.26
C LEU A 369 14.12 6.36 -9.56
N GLU A 370 13.08 7.15 -9.39
CA GLU A 370 13.14 8.60 -9.31
C GLU A 370 12.68 9.04 -7.90
N LEU A 371 13.36 10.00 -7.30
CA LEU A 371 12.88 10.74 -6.12
C LEU A 371 12.55 12.17 -6.54
N GLN A 372 11.38 12.67 -6.16
CA GLN A 372 11.01 14.08 -6.29
C GLN A 372 10.52 14.61 -4.94
N CYS A 373 10.82 15.86 -4.59
CA CYS A 373 10.33 16.53 -3.38
C CYS A 373 10.03 18.02 -3.64
N TYR A 374 9.38 18.69 -2.68
CA TYR A 374 8.88 20.07 -2.79
C TYR A 374 9.96 21.16 -2.71
#